data_AF-A0A352JGX9-F1
#
_entry.id   AF-A0A352JGX9-F1
#
_cell.length_a   1.000
_cell.length_b   1.000
_cell.length_c   1.000
_cell.angle_alpha   90.00
_cell.angle_beta   90.00
_cell.angle_gamma   90.00
#
_symmetry.space_group_name_H-M   'P 1'
#
loop_
_entity.id
_entity.type
_entity.pdbx_description
1 polymer ?
#
loop_
_entity_poly.entity_id
_entity_poly.type
_entity_poly.pdbx_seq_one_letter_code
_entity_poly.pdbx_strand_id
1 'polypeptide(L)' 'GKPALEWIMERYQLTRDKDSGITNNPNHWSDDPRYIIDLVKRIVRVSIESVKIVNSLPPLNER' A
#
# COMPACT_ATOMS: atom_id res chain seq x y z
N GLY A 1 -13.08 5.25 -3.35
CA GLY A 1 -11.81 5.01 -2.63
C GLY A 1 -11.14 3.80 -3.23
N LYS A 2 -9.79 3.78 -3.26
CA LYS A 2 -9.00 2.66 -3.78
C LYS A 2 -8.52 1.76 -2.62
N PRO A 3 -8.61 0.42 -2.72
CA PRO A 3 -8.07 -0.51 -1.72
C PRO A 3 -6.58 -0.26 -1.44
N ALA A 4 -6.15 -0.49 -0.19
CA ALA A 4 -4.76 -0.30 0.21
C ALA A 4 -3.78 -1.16 -0.61
N LEU A 5 -4.19 -2.39 -0.98
CA LEU A 5 -3.37 -3.25 -1.82
C LEU A 5 -3.21 -2.70 -3.25
N GLU A 6 -4.29 -2.18 -3.84
CA GLU A 6 -4.27 -1.60 -5.18
C GLU A 6 -3.37 -0.36 -5.24
N TRP A 7 -3.37 0.46 -4.17
CA TRP A 7 -2.42 1.56 -4.01
C TRP A 7 -0.96 1.12 -4.09
N ILE A 8 -0.62 -0.01 -3.46
CA ILE A 8 0.75 -0.56 -3.52
C ILE A 8 1.06 -1.03 -4.94
N MET A 9 0.15 -1.77 -5.59
CA MET A 9 0.35 -2.30 -6.94
C MET A 9 0.61 -1.18 -7.96
N GLU A 10 -0.10 -0.05 -7.86
CA GLU A 10 0.08 1.07 -8.77
C GLU A 10 1.35 1.88 -8.52
N ARG A 11 1.80 1.99 -7.27
CA ARG A 11 2.96 2.83 -6.91
C ARG A 11 4.28 2.08 -6.99
N TYR A 12 4.30 0.79 -6.66
CA TYR A 12 5.50 -0.04 -6.65
C TYR A 12 5.66 -0.81 -7.96
N GLN A 13 5.68 -0.06 -9.07
CA GLN A 13 5.97 -0.59 -10.41
C GLN A 13 7.09 0.23 -11.06
N LEU A 14 7.83 -0.40 -11.97
CA LEU A 14 8.83 0.30 -12.79
C LEU A 14 8.09 1.26 -13.74
N THR A 15 8.34 2.56 -13.60
CA THR A 15 7.79 3.58 -14.50
C THR A 15 8.90 4.43 -15.09
N ARG A 16 8.62 5.04 -16.24
CA ARG A 16 9.50 6.02 -16.88
C ARG A 16 8.67 7.20 -17.32
N ASP A 17 9.05 8.38 -16.84
CA ASP A 17 8.41 9.61 -17.25
C ASP A 17 8.70 9.89 -18.74
N LYS A 18 7.69 10.33 -19.49
CA LYS A 18 7.80 10.47 -20.95
C LYS A 18 8.59 11.70 -21.36
N ASP A 19 8.44 12.79 -20.61
CA ASP A 19 9.01 14.09 -20.97
C ASP A 19 10.47 14.19 -20.51
N SER A 20 10.75 13.80 -19.26
CA SER A 20 12.10 13.82 -18.69
C SER A 20 12.91 12.56 -18.96
N GLY A 21 12.25 11.44 -19.31
CA GLY A 21 12.91 10.15 -19.45
C GLY A 21 13.39 9.52 -18.13
N ILE A 22 13.11 10.15 -16.98
CA ILE A 22 13.54 9.68 -15.65
C ILE A 22 12.84 8.37 -15.32
N THR A 23 13.63 7.37 -14.94
CA THR A 23 13.14 6.05 -14.53
C THR A 23 12.93 6.01 -13.03
N ASN A 24 11.73 5.61 -12.61
CA ASN A 24 11.40 5.33 -11.23
C ASN A 24 11.36 3.80 -11.04
N ASN A 25 12.43 3.25 -10.46
CA ASN A 25 12.52 1.85 -10.09
C ASN A 25 12.34 1.70 -8.57
N PRO A 26 11.21 1.16 -8.10
CA PRO A 26 10.95 1.01 -6.66
C PRO A 26 11.93 0.04 -5.97
N ASN A 27 12.60 -0.84 -6.73
CA ASN A 27 13.61 -1.74 -6.17
C ASN A 27 14.89 -1.02 -5.71
N HIS A 28 15.10 0.25 -6.09
CA HIS A 28 16.24 1.04 -5.61
C HIS A 28 15.98 1.71 -4.25
N TRP A 29 14.77 1.60 -3.69
CA TRP A 29 14.42 2.28 -2.44
C TRP A 29 15.08 1.63 -1.21
N SER A 30 15.31 0.32 -1.24
CA SER A 30 15.82 -0.43 -0.10
C SER A 30 16.87 -1.44 -0.56
N ASP A 31 17.93 -1.61 0.24
CA ASP A 31 18.93 -2.65 0.03
C ASP A 31 18.40 -4.06 0.33
N ASP A 32 17.25 -4.18 1.00
CA ASP A 32 16.57 -5.46 1.22
C ASP A 32 15.74 -5.85 -0.02
N PRO A 33 16.13 -6.89 -0.77
CA PRO A 33 15.42 -7.33 -1.96
C PRO A 33 13.99 -7.82 -1.66
N ARG A 34 13.68 -8.12 -0.39
CA ARG A 34 12.34 -8.55 0.04
C ARG A 34 11.43 -7.41 0.48
N TYR A 35 11.91 -6.18 0.49
CA TYR A 35 11.17 -5.03 1.04
C TYR A 35 9.74 -4.94 0.51
N ILE A 36 9.55 -4.99 -0.81
CA ILE A 36 8.23 -4.81 -1.45
C ILE A 36 7.31 -6.00 -1.13
N ILE A 37 7.80 -7.24 -1.20
CA ILE A 37 6.95 -8.41 -0.91
C ILE A 37 6.56 -8.48 0.56
N ASP A 38 7.47 -8.13 1.47
CA ASP A 38 7.18 -8.10 2.90
C ASP A 38 6.33 -6.86 3.27
N LEU A 39 6.39 -5.77 2.48
CA LEU A 39 5.42 -4.66 2.55
C LEU A 39 4.00 -5.13 2.15
N VAL A 40 3.84 -5.85 1.04
CA VAL A 40 2.55 -6.39 0.60
C VAL A 40 1.91 -7.26 1.69
N LYS A 41 2.69 -8.17 2.31
CA LYS A 41 2.21 -8.99 3.44
C LYS A 41 1.71 -8.14 4.61
N ARG A 42 2.46 -7.09 4.98
CA ARG A 42 2.08 -6.15 6.06
C ARG A 42 0.80 -5.40 5.70
N ILE A 43 0.64 -4.94 4.46
CA ILE A 43 -0.54 -4.20 4.01
C ILE A 43 -1.79 -5.07 3.99
N VAL A 44 -1.69 -6.34 3.58
CA VAL A 44 -2.80 -7.30 3.66
C VAL A 44 -3.25 -7.46 5.12
N ARG A 45 -2.30 -7.68 6.04
CA ARG A 45 -2.61 -7.79 7.47
C ARG A 45 -3.26 -6.52 8.02
N VAL A 46 -2.66 -5.36 7.79
CA VAL A 46 -3.20 -4.07 8.24
C VAL A 46 -4.63 -3.89 7.74
N SER A 47 -4.89 -4.17 6.45
CA SER A 47 -6.22 -4.03 5.86
C SER A 47 -7.27 -4.88 6.59
N ILE A 48 -6.96 -6.16 6.88
CA ILE A 48 -7.87 -7.07 7.58
C ILE A 48 -8.08 -6.63 9.03
N GLU A 49 -7.02 -6.29 9.75
CA GLU A 49 -7.11 -5.87 11.15
C GLU A 49 -7.84 -4.52 11.29
N SER A 50 -7.64 -3.59 10.36
CA SER A 50 -8.39 -2.33 10.32
C SER A 50 -9.89 -2.55 10.18
N VAL A 51 -10.32 -3.46 9.29
CA VAL A 51 -11.74 -3.79 9.15
C VAL A 51 -12.30 -4.42 10.43
N LYS A 52 -11.55 -5.32 11.08
CA LYS A 52 -11.97 -5.89 12.37
C LYS A 52 -12.16 -4.83 13.45
N ILE A 53 -11.22 -3.88 13.54
CA ILE A 53 -11.31 -2.77 14.51
C ILE A 53 -12.53 -1.91 14.23
N VAL A 54 -12.73 -1.50 12.97
CA VAL A 54 -13.88 -0.68 12.57
C VAL A 54 -15.20 -1.39 12.91
N ASN A 55 -15.30 -2.69 12.64
CA ASN A 55 -16.47 -3.50 12.98
C ASN A 55 -16.68 -3.69 14.49
N SER A 56 -15.65 -3.48 15.31
CA SER A 56 -15.74 -3.57 16.77
C SER A 56 -16.09 -2.24 17.46
N LEU A 57 -16.16 -1.14 16.71
CA LEU A 57 -16.51 0.16 17.27
C LEU A 57 -17.98 0.17 17.75
N PRO A 58 -18.29 0.88 18.85
CA PRO A 58 -19.67 1.05 19.29
C PRO A 58 -20.49 1.81 18.25
N PRO A 59 -21.83 1.68 18.28
CA PRO A 59 -22.70 2.46 17.40
C PRO A 59 -22.48 3.96 17.64
N LEU A 60 -22.57 4.70 16.55
CA LEU A 60 -22.43 6.15 16.58
C LEU A 60 -23.67 6.75 17.26
N ASN A 61 -23.49 7.33 18.44
CA ASN A 61 -24.56 8.02 19.17
C ASN A 61 -24.55 9.50 18.81
N GLU A 62 -25.00 9.82 17.60
CA GLU A 62 -25.27 11.20 17.20
C GLU A 62 -26.66 11.61 17.70
N ARG A 63 -26.72 12.70 18.45
CA ARG A 63 -27.96 13.29 18.97
C ARG A 63 -28.63 14.17 17.93
#